data_AF-A0A7C2P944-F1
#
_entry.id   AF-A0A7C2P944-F1
#
_cell.length_a   1.000
_cell.length_b   1.000
_cell.length_c   1.000
_cell.angle_alpha   90.00
_cell.angle_beta   90.00
_cell.angle_gamma   90.00
#
_symmetry.space_group_name_H-M   'P 1'
#
loop_
_entity.id
_entity.type
_entity.pdbx_description
1 polymer ?
#
loop_
_entity_poly.entity_id
_entity_poly.type
_entity_poly.pdbx_seq_one_letter_code
_entity_poly.pdbx_strand_id
1 'polypeptide(L)'
;MAKKPPRSSPAIDLLSSQEPEALKPLADRMRPRALDGMVGQSRLLASDAPFRRALEAGQVHSMVLWGPPGCGKTTLARLVARYADAEFLAISAVLSGLAEVRKALAQAEVRFAQGLRTVLFVDEVHR
;
A
#
# COMPACT_ATOMS: atom_id res chain seq x y z
N MET A 1 41.59 -16.20 38.99
CA MET A 1 40.38 -15.35 39.03
C MET A 1 40.33 -14.52 37.75
N ALA A 2 39.59 -14.96 36.73
CA ALA A 2 39.44 -14.24 35.47
C ALA A 2 38.05 -13.59 35.41
N LYS A 3 38.01 -12.25 35.39
CA LYS A 3 36.79 -11.43 35.39
C LYS A 3 36.20 -11.42 33.98
N LYS A 4 35.01 -11.98 33.82
CA LYS A 4 34.25 -12.04 32.54
C LYS A 4 33.82 -10.62 32.13
N PRO A 5 33.99 -10.19 30.87
CA PRO A 5 33.62 -8.84 30.46
C PRO A 5 32.09 -8.70 30.39
N PRO A 6 31.53 -7.49 30.64
CA PRO A 6 30.11 -7.26 30.56
C PRO A 6 29.64 -7.34 29.10
N ARG A 7 28.59 -8.11 28.84
CA ARG A 7 27.90 -8.13 27.55
C ARG A 7 27.17 -6.80 27.40
N SER A 8 27.67 -5.92 26.53
CA SER A 8 26.93 -4.73 26.09
C SER A 8 25.77 -5.17 25.20
N SER A 9 24.54 -5.15 25.73
CA SER A 9 23.33 -5.21 24.91
C SER A 9 23.32 -4.01 23.97
N PRO A 10 23.07 -4.17 22.66
CA PRO A 10 22.88 -3.03 21.79
C PRO A 10 21.62 -2.30 22.23
N ALA A 11 21.72 -0.99 22.44
CA ALA A 11 20.58 -0.13 22.66
C ALA A 11 19.65 -0.28 21.45
N ILE A 12 18.45 -0.83 21.68
CA ILE A 12 17.40 -0.86 20.68
C ILE A 12 17.01 0.60 20.47
N ASP A 13 17.33 1.13 19.30
CA ASP A 13 16.84 2.42 18.84
C ASP A 13 15.32 2.32 18.61
N LEU A 14 14.57 2.51 19.70
CA LEU A 14 13.10 2.42 19.78
C LEU A 14 12.36 3.41 18.87
N LEU A 15 13.07 4.35 18.24
CA LEU A 15 12.50 5.41 17.41
C LEU A 15 12.80 5.24 15.91
N SER A 16 13.53 4.20 15.53
CA SER A 16 13.62 3.77 14.13
C SER A 16 12.35 3.00 13.77
N SER A 17 11.38 3.69 13.17
CA SER A 17 10.04 3.19 12.83
C SER A 17 10.03 2.22 11.64
N GLN A 18 10.77 1.12 11.76
CA GLN A 18 10.53 -0.09 10.99
C GLN A 18 10.23 -1.23 11.96
N GLU A 19 8.94 -1.48 12.21
CA GLU A 19 8.54 -2.72 12.87
C GLU A 19 9.15 -3.90 12.10
N PRO A 20 9.87 -4.81 12.80
CA PRO A 20 10.42 -6.00 12.17
C PRO A 20 9.35 -6.68 11.32
N GLU A 21 9.69 -7.08 10.09
CA GLU A 21 8.73 -7.71 9.18
C GLU A 21 8.01 -8.90 9.83
N ALA A 22 8.69 -9.60 10.74
CA ALA A 22 8.14 -10.70 11.54
C ALA A 22 6.95 -10.31 12.44
N LEU A 23 6.87 -9.05 12.89
CA LEU A 23 5.80 -8.54 13.74
C LEU A 23 4.57 -8.08 12.95
N LYS A 24 4.68 -7.89 11.62
CA LYS A 24 3.52 -7.51 10.80
C LYS A 24 2.48 -8.64 10.76
N PRO A 25 1.18 -8.30 10.73
CA PRO A 25 0.12 -9.27 10.55
C PRO A 25 0.37 -10.18 9.35
N LEU A 26 0.01 -11.46 9.45
CA LEU A 26 0.22 -12.42 8.36
C LEU A 26 -0.46 -11.95 7.06
N ALA A 27 -1.68 -11.43 7.16
CA ALA A 27 -2.42 -10.90 6.02
C ALA A 27 -1.65 -9.82 5.25
N ASP A 28 -0.89 -8.98 5.96
CA ASP A 28 -0.08 -7.93 5.36
C ASP A 28 1.16 -8.50 4.65
N ARG A 29 1.81 -9.47 5.28
CA ARG A 29 2.97 -10.18 4.71
C ARG A 29 2.62 -11.03 3.48
N MET A 30 1.44 -11.63 3.47
CA MET A 30 0.99 -12.50 2.39
C MET A 30 0.45 -11.73 1.17
N ARG A 31 0.37 -10.39 1.22
CA ARG A 31 -0.11 -9.63 0.07
C ARG A 31 0.80 -9.87 -1.15
N PRO A 32 0.25 -10.26 -2.31
CA PRO A 32 1.02 -10.43 -3.52
C PRO A 32 1.69 -9.12 -3.93
N ARG A 33 2.85 -9.28 -4.57
CA ARG A 33 3.67 -8.18 -5.04
C ARG A 33 3.51 -7.91 -6.54
N ALA A 34 2.89 -8.83 -7.28
CA ALA A 34 2.63 -8.72 -8.71
C ALA A 34 1.21 -9.21 -9.03
N LEU A 35 0.67 -8.83 -10.19
CA LEU A 35 -0.69 -9.22 -10.62
C LEU A 35 -0.85 -10.74 -10.71
N ASP A 36 0.20 -11.48 -11.09
CA ASP A 36 0.15 -12.95 -11.18
C ASP A 36 0.00 -13.64 -9.82
N GLY A 37 0.29 -12.94 -8.72
CA GLY A 37 0.08 -13.45 -7.36
C GLY A 37 -1.35 -13.24 -6.85
N MET A 38 -2.22 -12.55 -7.59
CA MET A 38 -3.60 -12.32 -7.17
C MET A 38 -4.46 -13.55 -7.45
N VAL A 39 -5.15 -14.01 -6.40
CA VAL A 39 -6.05 -15.17 -6.47
C VAL A 39 -7.49 -14.70 -6.70
N GLY A 40 -8.22 -15.41 -7.58
CA GLY A 40 -9.67 -15.24 -7.77
C GLY A 40 -10.12 -14.12 -8.72
N GLN A 41 -9.19 -13.33 -9.28
CA GLN A 41 -9.50 -12.19 -10.16
C GLN A 41 -9.17 -12.46 -11.64
N SER A 42 -9.31 -13.71 -12.11
CA SER A 42 -8.81 -14.15 -13.43
C SER A 42 -9.40 -13.38 -14.61
N ARG A 43 -10.68 -13.01 -14.59
CA ARG A 43 -11.29 -12.23 -15.69
C ARG A 43 -10.77 -10.79 -15.76
N LEU A 44 -10.56 -10.17 -14.60
CA LEU A 44 -10.07 -8.79 -14.50
C LEU A 44 -8.56 -8.70 -14.82
N LEU A 45 -7.82 -9.74 -14.45
CA LEU A 45 -6.35 -9.79 -14.52
C LEU A 45 -5.82 -10.79 -15.57
N ALA A 46 -6.66 -11.21 -16.52
CA ALA A 46 -6.21 -11.98 -17.67
C ALA A 46 -5.19 -11.17 -18.48
N SER A 47 -4.23 -11.85 -19.12
CA SER A 47 -3.14 -11.20 -19.86
C SER A 47 -3.63 -10.28 -20.99
N ASP A 48 -4.78 -10.58 -21.59
CA ASP A 48 -5.43 -9.79 -22.63
C ASP A 48 -6.43 -8.76 -22.10
N ALA A 49 -6.74 -8.79 -20.80
CA ALA A 49 -7.71 -7.90 -20.18
C ALA A 49 -7.25 -6.44 -20.31
N PRO A 50 -8.13 -5.51 -20.74
CA PRO A 50 -7.77 -4.10 -20.88
C PRO A 50 -7.23 -3.48 -19.58
N PHE A 51 -7.80 -3.89 -18.44
CA PHE A 51 -7.36 -3.42 -17.14
C PHE A 51 -5.92 -3.82 -16.83
N ARG A 52 -5.56 -5.10 -17.00
CA ARG A 52 -4.19 -5.57 -16.82
C ARG A 52 -3.21 -4.85 -17.74
N ARG A 53 -3.54 -4.73 -19.03
CA ARG A 53 -2.70 -4.01 -20.00
C ARG A 53 -2.48 -2.55 -19.63
N ALA A 54 -3.52 -1.87 -19.14
CA ALA A 54 -3.40 -0.48 -18.68
C ALA A 54 -2.47 -0.37 -17.46
N LEU A 55 -2.59 -1.28 -16.49
CA LEU A 55 -1.68 -1.32 -15.34
C LEU A 55 -0.23 -1.60 -15.77
N GLU A 56 -0.01 -2.61 -16.61
CA GLU A 56 1.34 -2.94 -17.11
C GLU A 56 1.97 -1.81 -17.94
N ALA A 57 1.16 -0.98 -18.60
CA ALA A 57 1.60 0.24 -19.28
C ALA A 57 1.80 1.46 -18.34
N GLY A 58 1.59 1.31 -17.02
CA GLY A 58 1.66 2.42 -16.05
C GLY A 58 0.53 3.44 -16.15
N GLN A 59 -0.52 3.12 -16.91
CA GLN A 59 -1.67 3.98 -17.17
C GLN A 59 -2.80 3.73 -16.15
N VAL A 60 -2.71 4.42 -15.03
CA VAL A 60 -3.69 4.33 -13.94
C VAL A 60 -4.67 5.50 -13.98
N HIS A 61 -5.95 5.17 -13.85
CA HIS A 61 -7.06 6.13 -13.80
C HIS A 61 -7.78 6.02 -12.45
N SER A 62 -8.49 7.07 -12.05
CA SER A 62 -9.40 7.03 -10.91
C SER A 62 -10.45 5.93 -11.11
N MET A 63 -10.69 5.12 -10.08
CA MET A 63 -11.58 3.98 -10.15
C MET A 63 -12.21 3.65 -8.80
N VAL A 64 -13.32 2.91 -8.83
CA VAL A 64 -13.96 2.34 -7.64
C VAL A 64 -13.76 0.84 -7.65
N LEU A 65 -13.15 0.30 -6.60
CA LEU A 65 -13.02 -1.14 -6.41
C LEU A 65 -14.21 -1.66 -5.59
N TRP A 66 -15.09 -2.43 -6.22
CA TRP A 66 -16.29 -2.97 -5.58
C TRP A 66 -16.22 -4.49 -5.41
N GLY A 67 -16.62 -4.97 -4.24
CA GLY A 67 -16.70 -6.39 -3.93
C GLY A 67 -16.73 -6.69 -2.43
N PRO A 68 -17.03 -7.95 -2.05
CA PRO A 68 -17.09 -8.38 -0.66
C PRO A 68 -15.80 -8.11 0.14
N PRO A 69 -15.85 -8.17 1.49
CA PRO A 69 -14.65 -8.14 2.31
C PRO A 69 -13.73 -9.33 1.93
N GLY A 70 -12.42 -9.10 1.92
CA GLY A 70 -11.44 -10.15 1.60
C GLY A 70 -11.16 -10.40 0.12
N CYS A 71 -11.87 -9.76 -0.84
CA CYS A 71 -11.64 -9.95 -2.28
C CYS A 71 -10.35 -9.31 -2.83
N GLY A 72 -9.49 -8.78 -1.96
CA GLY A 72 -8.19 -8.21 -2.36
C GLY A 72 -8.24 -6.77 -2.87
N LYS A 73 -9.27 -5.97 -2.54
CA LYS A 73 -9.38 -4.56 -2.98
C LYS A 73 -8.15 -3.72 -2.59
N THR A 74 -7.80 -3.73 -1.30
CA THR A 74 -6.65 -3.01 -0.76
C THR A 74 -5.33 -3.50 -1.36
N THR A 75 -5.22 -4.81 -1.59
CA THR A 75 -4.06 -5.41 -2.27
C THR A 75 -3.95 -4.92 -3.71
N LEU A 76 -5.06 -4.93 -4.45
CA LEU A 76 -5.09 -4.45 -5.84
C LEU A 76 -4.72 -2.97 -5.92
N ALA A 77 -5.23 -2.13 -5.02
CA ALA A 77 -4.87 -0.71 -4.98
C ALA A 77 -3.37 -0.48 -4.75
N ARG A 78 -2.72 -1.30 -3.91
CA ARG A 78 -1.26 -1.25 -3.72
C ARG A 78 -0.50 -1.66 -4.99
N LEU A 79 -0.99 -2.68 -5.69
CA LEU A 79 -0.39 -3.09 -6.97
C LEU A 79 -0.56 -1.96 -8.01
N VAL A 80 -1.75 -1.37 -8.11
CA VAL A 80 -2.00 -0.22 -9.00
C VAL A 80 -0.98 0.90 -8.78
N ALA A 81 -0.70 1.28 -7.53
CA ALA A 81 0.33 2.28 -7.21
C ALA A 81 1.74 1.85 -7.64
N ARG A 82 2.09 0.58 -7.40
CA ARG A 82 3.37 0.03 -7.82
C ARG A 82 3.56 0.08 -9.34
N TYR A 83 2.54 -0.32 -10.10
CA TYR A 83 2.59 -0.31 -11.56
C TYR A 83 2.58 1.11 -12.15
N ALA A 84 1.99 2.08 -11.43
CA ALA A 84 2.04 3.50 -11.80
C ALA A 84 3.36 4.21 -11.46
N ASP A 85 4.30 3.52 -10.79
CA ASP A 85 5.46 4.12 -10.13
C ASP A 85 5.06 5.32 -9.25
N ALA A 86 4.09 5.06 -8.37
CA ALA A 86 3.48 6.07 -7.52
C ALA A 86 3.57 5.68 -6.04
N GLU A 87 3.69 6.69 -5.18
CA GLU A 87 3.56 6.50 -3.74
C GLU A 87 2.12 6.09 -3.40
N PHE A 88 1.97 5.09 -2.54
CA PHE A 88 0.67 4.63 -2.08
C PHE A 88 0.30 5.28 -0.75
N LEU A 89 -0.78 6.05 -0.74
CA LEU A 89 -1.32 6.66 0.47
C LEU A 89 -2.71 6.08 0.74
N ALA A 90 -2.94 5.50 1.92
CA ALA A 90 -4.22 4.91 2.30
C ALA A 90 -4.90 5.69 3.42
N ILE A 91 -6.21 5.92 3.27
CA ILE A 91 -7.07 6.60 4.24
C ILE A 91 -8.33 5.74 4.45
N SER A 92 -8.85 5.70 5.68
CA SER A 92 -10.14 5.07 5.97
C SER A 92 -11.23 6.12 6.01
N ALA A 93 -12.27 6.00 5.17
CA ALA A 93 -13.39 6.93 5.16
C ALA A 93 -14.16 6.97 6.50
N VAL A 94 -14.11 5.88 7.28
CA VAL A 94 -14.79 5.77 8.58
C VAL A 94 -14.05 6.54 9.67
N LEU A 95 -12.71 6.49 9.65
CA LEU A 95 -11.88 7.05 10.71
C LEU A 95 -11.35 8.45 10.38
N SER A 96 -11.43 8.85 9.11
CA SER A 96 -10.86 10.11 8.63
C SER A 96 -11.94 11.10 8.27
N GLY A 97 -11.87 12.29 8.84
CA GLY A 97 -12.69 13.42 8.46
C GLY A 97 -12.16 14.11 7.21
N LEU A 98 -12.88 15.17 6.80
CA LEU A 98 -12.50 15.98 5.64
C LEU A 98 -11.11 16.63 5.80
N ALA A 99 -10.69 16.90 7.03
CA ALA A 99 -9.40 17.51 7.33
C ALA A 99 -8.22 16.59 6.95
N GLU A 100 -8.28 15.30 7.31
CA GLU A 100 -7.23 14.34 6.92
C GLU A 100 -7.12 14.18 5.41
N VAL A 101 -8.27 14.10 4.71
CA VAL A 101 -8.30 13.98 3.25
C VAL A 101 -7.67 15.20 2.59
N ARG A 102 -8.00 16.42 3.04
CA ARG A 102 -7.39 17.65 2.52
C ARG A 102 -5.89 17.70 2.76
N LYS A 103 -5.42 17.26 3.93
CA LYS A 103 -3.99 17.17 4.25
C LYS A 103 -3.27 16.21 3.32
N ALA A 104 -3.86 15.04 3.06
CA ALA A 104 -3.31 14.05 2.13
C ALA A 104 -3.22 14.58 0.70
N LEU A 105 -4.24 15.29 0.23
CA LEU A 105 -4.23 15.92 -1.10
C LEU A 105 -3.14 17.00 -1.19
N ALA A 106 -3.01 17.87 -0.19
CA ALA A 106 -1.95 18.89 -0.17
C ALA A 106 -0.55 18.27 -0.20
N GLN A 107 -0.33 17.16 0.51
CA GLN A 107 0.94 16.42 0.44
C GLN A 107 1.18 15.80 -0.94
N ALA A 108 0.15 15.26 -1.57
CA ALA A 108 0.23 14.71 -2.92
C ALA A 108 0.54 15.80 -3.97
N GLU A 109 -0.03 17.01 -3.83
CA GLU A 109 0.26 18.15 -4.70
C GLU A 109 1.73 18.59 -4.63
N VAL A 110 2.30 18.67 -3.41
CA VAL A 110 3.71 19.00 -3.21
C VAL A 110 4.62 17.96 -3.88
N ARG A 111 4.29 16.67 -3.73
CA ARG A 111 5.03 15.56 -4.36
C ARG A 111 4.92 15.59 -5.87
N PHE A 112 3.73 15.88 -6.38
CA PHE A 112 3.50 15.99 -7.82
C PHE A 112 4.34 17.11 -8.44
N ALA A 113 4.48 18.25 -7.75
CA ALA A 113 5.38 19.34 -8.18
C ALA A 113 6.87 18.92 -8.21
N GLN A 114 7.25 17.87 -7.46
CA GLN A 114 8.58 17.26 -7.46
C GLN A 114 8.73 16.11 -8.48
N GLY A 115 7.70 15.85 -9.30
CA GLY A 115 7.68 14.76 -10.27
C GLY A 115 7.28 13.39 -9.68
N LEU A 116 6.88 13.34 -8.41
CA LEU A 116 6.46 12.10 -7.74
C LEU A 116 4.95 11.91 -7.85
N ARG A 117 4.52 10.77 -8.40
CA ARG A 117 3.10 10.43 -8.51
C ARG A 117 2.58 9.86 -7.19
N THR A 118 1.30 10.08 -6.90
CA THR A 118 0.64 9.52 -5.70
C THR A 118 -0.66 8.82 -6.10
N VAL A 119 -0.89 7.63 -5.54
CA VAL A 119 -2.19 6.95 -5.56
C VAL A 119 -2.79 7.06 -4.17
N LEU A 120 -3.88 7.82 -4.07
CA LEU A 120 -4.69 7.92 -2.85
C LEU A 120 -5.77 6.84 -2.87
N PHE A 121 -5.68 5.91 -1.93
CA PHE A 121 -6.68 4.87 -1.70
C PHE A 121 -7.57 5.25 -0.51
N VAL A 122 -8.87 5.25 -0.73
CA VAL A 122 -9.87 5.49 0.30
C VAL A 122 -10.64 4.20 0.53
N ASP A 123 -10.52 3.62 1.72
CA ASP A 123 -11.23 2.40 2.10
C ASP A 123 -12.59 2.73 2.76
N GLU A 124 -13.54 1.79 2.69
CA GLU A 124 -14.86 1.89 3.35
C GLU A 124 -15.75 3.08 2.90
N VAL A 125 -15.63 3.55 1.66
CA VAL A 125 -16.37 4.72 1.09
C VAL A 125 -17.91 4.56 1.10
N HIS A 126 -18.43 3.36 1.41
CA HIS A 126 -19.87 3.08 1.44
C HIS A 126 -20.49 3.22 2.83
N ARG A 127 -19.69 3.55 3.84
CA ARG A 127 -20.12 3.87 5.20
C ARG A 127 -20.49 5.35 5.29
#